data_AF-Q0QJY5-F1
#
_entry.id   AF-Q0QJY5-F1
#
_cell.length_a   1.000
_cell.length_b   1.000
_cell.length_c   1.000
_cell.angle_alpha   90.00
_cell.angle_beta   90.00
_cell.angle_gamma   90.00
#
_symmetry.space_group_name_H-M   'P 1'
#
loop_
_entity.id
_entity.type
_entity.pdbx_description
1 polymer ?
#
loop_
_entity_poly.entity_id
_entity_poly.type
_entity_poly.pdbx_seq_one_letter_code
_entity_poly.pdbx_strand_id
1 'polypeptide(L)'
;DSVINHTTGADHGEGTGVAGSKYDGEGNFPAIPYTKENFHDCTKGIGDYTNADEVQNCRLTSLQDLDTSQEYVQDKLADYMNRLLDLGVYGFRVDAVKHIATADVAAIKAKLAEKSGRNADDIFFEQEVIGNASEAAEIQPSNYVANGKVSEFNFTNHL
;
A
#
# COMPACT_ATOMS: atom_id res chain seq x y z
N ASP A 1 -3.27 -6.38 -10.03
CA ASP A 1 -3.58 -6.04 -8.64
C ASP A 1 -2.27 -6.08 -7.86
N SER A 2 -1.93 -5.00 -7.17
CA SER A 2 -0.70 -4.87 -6.39
C SER A 2 -1.05 -4.48 -4.96
N VAL A 3 -0.70 -5.35 -4.03
CA VAL A 3 -0.86 -5.12 -2.58
C VAL A 3 0.45 -4.55 -2.06
N ILE A 4 0.42 -3.29 -1.66
CA ILE A 4 1.63 -2.54 -1.22
C ILE A 4 1.49 -1.93 0.18
N ASN A 5 0.30 -2.01 0.78
CA ASN A 5 0.03 -1.51 2.13
C ASN A 5 0.55 -2.45 3.22
N HIS A 6 0.38 -3.75 3.01
CA HIS A 6 0.54 -4.74 4.06
C HIS A 6 1.11 -6.05 3.50
N THR A 7 1.47 -6.96 4.42
CA THR A 7 1.86 -8.34 4.08
C THR A 7 0.84 -9.34 4.63
N THR A 8 1.23 -10.25 5.53
CA THR A 8 0.33 -11.27 6.11
C THR A 8 -0.32 -10.75 7.39
N GLY A 9 -1.41 -11.39 7.84
CA GLY A 9 -1.94 -11.16 9.18
C GLY A 9 -0.92 -11.51 10.27
N ALA A 10 -0.76 -10.63 11.25
CA ALA A 10 0.10 -10.85 12.42
C ALA A 10 -0.41 -11.98 13.33
N ASP A 11 -1.67 -12.38 13.17
CA ASP A 11 -2.37 -13.42 13.93
C ASP A 11 -2.18 -14.85 13.34
N HIS A 12 -1.47 -14.99 12.22
CA HIS A 12 -1.28 -16.28 11.55
C HIS A 12 -0.06 -17.08 12.02
N GLY A 13 0.68 -16.63 13.03
CA GLY A 13 1.90 -17.31 13.49
C GLY A 13 2.97 -17.34 12.39
N GLU A 14 3.53 -18.51 12.08
CA GLU A 14 4.51 -18.68 10.99
C GLU A 14 3.92 -19.45 9.80
N GLY A 15 4.45 -19.21 8.60
CA GLY A 15 3.94 -19.87 7.41
C GLY A 15 4.88 -19.88 6.22
N THR A 16 4.36 -20.37 5.10
CA THR A 16 5.06 -20.44 3.82
C THR A 16 4.14 -19.93 2.72
N GLY A 17 4.57 -18.90 2.00
CA GLY A 17 3.84 -18.35 0.88
C GLY A 17 3.77 -19.32 -0.31
N VAL A 18 2.92 -19.00 -1.28
CA VAL A 18 2.62 -19.86 -2.44
C VAL A 18 3.84 -20.22 -3.29
N ALA A 19 4.91 -19.43 -3.23
CA ALA A 19 6.17 -19.64 -3.93
C ALA A 19 7.32 -20.16 -3.02
N GLY A 20 7.00 -20.63 -1.81
CA GLY A 20 7.97 -21.24 -0.89
C GLY A 20 8.67 -20.28 0.08
N SER A 21 8.44 -18.98 -0.02
CA SER A 21 8.99 -17.96 0.89
C SER A 21 8.44 -18.13 2.31
N LYS A 22 9.31 -18.08 3.31
CA LYS A 22 8.91 -18.11 4.73
C LYS A 22 8.43 -16.74 5.20
N TYR A 23 7.53 -16.72 6.17
CA TYR A 23 7.11 -15.53 6.89
C TYR A 23 6.69 -15.87 8.32
N ASP A 24 6.61 -14.86 9.17
CA ASP A 24 5.92 -14.94 10.46
C ASP A 24 5.11 -13.68 10.82
N GLY A 25 4.27 -13.82 11.83
CA GLY A 25 3.43 -12.77 12.41
C GLY A 25 4.20 -11.80 13.31
N GLU A 26 5.51 -11.99 13.49
CA GLU A 26 6.38 -11.03 14.17
C GLU A 26 6.98 -9.99 13.21
N GLY A 27 6.80 -10.20 11.90
CA GLY A 27 7.23 -9.26 10.86
C GLY A 27 8.49 -9.70 10.12
N ASN A 28 8.87 -10.97 10.23
CA ASN A 28 10.02 -11.49 9.49
C ASN A 28 9.59 -12.02 8.12
N PHE A 29 10.08 -11.39 7.05
CA PHE A 29 9.88 -11.83 5.67
C PHE A 29 11.25 -11.94 4.97
N PRO A 30 11.99 -13.06 5.18
CA PRO A 30 13.38 -13.18 4.73
C PRO A 30 13.58 -13.09 3.21
N ALA A 31 12.55 -13.40 2.41
CA ALA A 31 12.64 -13.31 0.94
C ALA A 31 12.62 -11.86 0.42
N ILE A 32 12.03 -10.92 1.19
CA ILE A 32 11.95 -9.48 0.86
C ILE A 32 13.02 -8.66 1.60
N PRO A 33 13.90 -9.36 2.34
CA PRO A 33 14.43 -8.95 3.65
C PRO A 33 13.68 -7.81 4.36
N TYR A 34 12.45 -8.10 4.81
CA TYR A 34 11.80 -7.27 5.84
C TYR A 34 11.93 -7.90 7.21
N THR A 35 12.12 -7.03 8.21
CA THR A 35 12.02 -7.34 9.63
C THR A 35 10.92 -6.47 10.23
N LYS A 36 10.64 -6.67 11.53
CA LYS A 36 9.71 -5.83 12.30
C LYS A 36 9.95 -4.32 12.12
N GLU A 37 11.19 -3.89 11.90
CA GLU A 37 11.55 -2.47 11.73
C GLU A 37 10.98 -1.87 10.45
N ASN A 38 10.50 -2.67 9.49
CA ASN A 38 9.93 -2.19 8.23
C ASN A 38 8.40 -2.11 8.26
N PHE A 39 7.80 -2.24 9.45
CA PHE A 39 6.37 -2.14 9.68
C PHE A 39 6.10 -1.02 10.69
N HIS A 40 4.91 -0.42 10.62
CA HIS A 40 4.52 0.59 11.60
C HIS A 40 4.41 0.00 13.01
N ASP A 41 4.78 0.79 14.01
CA ASP A 41 4.76 0.40 15.42
C ASP A 41 3.34 0.25 15.98
N CYS A 42 2.33 0.83 15.33
CA CYS A 42 0.93 0.69 15.74
C CYS A 42 0.39 -0.71 15.40
N THR A 43 0.55 -1.64 16.34
CA THR A 43 0.16 -3.04 16.16
C THR A 43 -1.32 -3.34 16.43
N LYS A 44 -2.11 -2.35 16.86
CA LYS A 44 -3.57 -2.50 17.05
C LYS A 44 -4.30 -2.47 15.71
N GLY A 45 -5.52 -3.01 15.70
CA GLY A 45 -6.43 -2.84 14.58
C GLY A 45 -6.98 -1.41 14.49
N ILE A 46 -7.21 -0.94 13.27
CA ILE A 46 -7.91 0.33 13.01
C ILE A 46 -9.31 0.28 13.63
N GLY A 47 -9.61 1.23 14.52
CA GLY A 47 -10.91 1.38 15.18
C GLY A 47 -11.56 2.74 14.98
N ASP A 48 -10.78 3.77 14.62
CA ASP A 48 -11.27 5.13 14.42
C ASP A 48 -10.88 5.68 13.04
N TYR A 49 -11.85 5.70 12.11
CA TYR A 49 -11.67 6.26 10.76
C TYR A 49 -11.73 7.79 10.71
N THR A 50 -12.02 8.46 11.82
CA THR A 50 -11.90 9.93 11.93
C THR A 50 -10.47 10.38 12.24
N ASN A 51 -9.59 9.42 12.56
CA ASN A 51 -8.17 9.64 12.80
C ASN A 51 -7.35 9.10 11.61
N ALA A 52 -6.89 9.99 10.73
CA ALA A 52 -6.12 9.62 9.54
C ALA A 52 -4.82 8.87 9.88
N ASP A 53 -4.13 9.28 10.95
CA ASP A 53 -2.89 8.65 11.41
C ASP A 53 -3.14 7.19 11.82
N GLU A 54 -4.25 6.92 12.49
CA GLU A 54 -4.64 5.55 12.82
C GLU A 54 -4.97 4.73 11.57
N VAL A 55 -5.70 5.30 10.61
CA VAL A 55 -6.07 4.58 9.38
C VAL A 55 -4.85 4.23 8.52
N GLN A 56 -3.83 5.10 8.52
CA GLN A 56 -2.65 4.97 7.66
C GLN A 56 -1.47 4.26 8.33
N ASN A 57 -1.45 4.16 9.66
CA ASN A 57 -0.30 3.62 10.38
C ASN A 57 -0.64 2.42 11.29
N CYS A 58 -1.91 2.05 11.44
CA CYS A 58 -2.34 0.90 12.23
C CYS A 58 -2.89 -0.23 11.33
N ARG A 59 -3.00 -1.43 11.90
CA ARG A 59 -3.29 -2.64 11.11
C ARG A 59 -4.73 -2.68 10.59
N LEU A 60 -4.90 -2.75 9.27
CA LEU A 60 -6.16 -3.15 8.65
C LEU A 60 -6.44 -4.63 8.95
N THR A 61 -7.38 -4.93 9.85
CA THR A 61 -7.77 -6.31 10.19
C THR A 61 -6.58 -7.23 10.48
N SER A 62 -5.73 -6.84 11.45
CA SER A 62 -4.50 -7.53 11.87
C SER A 62 -3.39 -7.71 10.83
N LEU A 63 -3.53 -7.19 9.61
CA LEU A 63 -2.51 -7.25 8.58
C LEU A 63 -1.26 -6.47 9.00
N GLN A 64 -0.08 -7.06 8.78
CA GLN A 64 1.21 -6.43 9.06
C GLN A 64 1.39 -5.22 8.15
N ASP A 65 1.31 -4.03 8.74
CA ASP A 65 1.22 -2.75 8.05
C ASP A 65 2.61 -2.18 7.77
N LEU A 66 2.95 -2.02 6.48
CA LEU A 66 4.28 -1.60 6.06
C LEU A 66 4.51 -0.12 6.39
N ASP A 67 5.69 0.20 6.91
CA ASP A 67 6.08 1.61 7.09
C ASP A 67 6.54 2.19 5.75
N THR A 68 5.58 2.69 4.98
CA THR A 68 5.81 3.25 3.65
C THR A 68 6.52 4.60 3.67
N SER A 69 6.74 5.19 4.84
CA SER A 69 7.54 6.42 4.98
C SER A 69 9.03 6.13 4.84
N GLN A 70 9.46 4.87 5.06
CA GLN A 70 10.84 4.45 4.93
C GLN A 70 11.27 4.30 3.48
N GLU A 71 12.38 4.97 3.10
CA GLU A 71 12.96 4.84 1.76
C GLU A 71 13.23 3.38 1.36
N TYR A 72 13.66 2.54 2.32
CA TYR A 72 13.92 1.12 2.08
C TYR A 72 12.65 0.36 1.66
N VAL A 73 11.52 0.59 2.34
CA VAL A 73 10.22 -0.02 2.00
C VAL A 73 9.77 0.48 0.63
N GLN A 74 9.86 1.79 0.39
CA GLN A 74 9.50 2.37 -0.90
C GLN A 74 10.33 1.80 -2.05
N ASP A 75 11.64 1.61 -1.84
CA ASP A 75 12.54 1.02 -2.84
C ASP A 75 12.19 -0.44 -3.15
N LYS A 76 11.89 -1.25 -2.14
CA LYS A 76 11.46 -2.64 -2.33
C LYS A 76 10.14 -2.75 -3.09
N LEU A 77 9.16 -1.91 -2.74
CA LEU A 77 7.88 -1.85 -3.45
C LEU A 77 8.07 -1.41 -4.91
N ALA A 78 8.89 -0.39 -5.14
CA ALA A 78 9.21 0.07 -6.49
C ALA A 78 9.99 -0.97 -7.30
N ASP A 79 10.93 -1.71 -6.70
CA ASP A 79 11.64 -2.82 -7.37
C ASP A 79 10.66 -3.93 -7.79
N TYR A 80 9.71 -4.30 -6.92
CA TYR A 80 8.66 -5.27 -7.23
C TYR A 80 7.78 -4.81 -8.41
N MET A 81 7.29 -3.58 -8.37
CA MET A 81 6.45 -3.04 -9.44
C MET A 81 7.24 -2.86 -10.74
N ASN A 82 8.50 -2.43 -10.67
CA ASN A 82 9.37 -2.31 -11.84
C ASN A 82 9.56 -3.67 -12.51
N ARG A 83 9.77 -4.73 -11.72
CA ARG A 83 9.88 -6.09 -12.24
C ARG A 83 8.61 -6.52 -12.99
N LEU A 84 7.43 -6.10 -12.54
CA LEU A 84 6.18 -6.39 -13.25
C LEU A 84 6.07 -5.60 -14.57
N LEU A 85 6.52 -4.34 -14.60
CA LEU A 85 6.59 -3.55 -15.83
C LEU A 85 7.53 -4.19 -16.86
N ASP A 86 8.69 -4.70 -16.42
CA ASP A 86 9.64 -5.43 -17.28
C ASP A 86 9.05 -6.70 -17.88
N LEU A 87 8.13 -7.34 -17.15
CA LEU A 87 7.39 -8.52 -17.62
C LEU A 87 6.25 -8.18 -18.58
N GLY A 88 6.01 -6.90 -18.86
CA GLY A 88 5.01 -6.42 -19.81
C GLY A 88 3.67 -6.03 -19.20
N VAL A 89 3.57 -5.89 -17.88
CA VAL A 89 2.38 -5.32 -17.23
C VAL A 89 2.20 -3.87 -17.68
N TYR A 90 0.97 -3.48 -18.00
CA TYR A 90 0.65 -2.12 -18.45
C TYR A 90 0.61 -1.11 -17.28
N GLY A 91 0.05 -1.51 -16.15
CA GLY A 91 -0.14 -0.68 -14.97
C GLY A 91 -0.77 -1.45 -13.81
N PHE A 92 -1.15 -0.73 -12.76
CA PHE A 92 -1.49 -1.32 -11.48
C PHE A 92 -2.84 -0.82 -10.98
N ARG A 93 -3.73 -1.76 -10.63
CA ARG A 93 -4.73 -1.50 -9.57
C ARG A 93 -4.01 -1.69 -8.26
N VAL A 94 -3.95 -0.63 -7.45
CA VAL A 94 -3.25 -0.60 -6.17
C VAL A 94 -4.28 -0.76 -5.06
N ASP A 95 -4.09 -1.80 -4.27
CA ASP A 95 -4.98 -2.18 -3.17
C ASP A 95 -4.86 -1.24 -1.98
N ALA A 96 -5.97 -1.02 -1.27
CA ALA A 96 -6.00 -0.40 0.06
C ALA A 96 -5.29 0.97 0.17
N VAL A 97 -5.26 1.79 -0.88
CA VAL A 97 -4.46 3.02 -0.95
C VAL A 97 -4.89 4.06 0.10
N LYS A 98 -6.15 4.04 0.56
CA LYS A 98 -6.61 4.85 1.71
C LYS A 98 -5.71 4.68 2.95
N HIS A 99 -5.21 3.46 3.15
CA HIS A 99 -4.40 3.07 4.30
C HIS A 99 -2.91 3.41 4.14
N ILE A 100 -2.54 4.12 3.07
CA ILE A 100 -1.19 4.62 2.83
C ILE A 100 -1.26 6.15 2.79
N ALA A 101 -0.29 6.82 3.41
CA ALA A 101 -0.16 8.26 3.29
C ALA A 101 0.00 8.68 1.82
N THR A 102 -0.74 9.70 1.37
CA THR A 102 -0.71 10.15 -0.04
C THR A 102 0.71 10.53 -0.52
N ALA A 103 1.54 11.07 0.38
CA ALA A 103 2.93 11.40 0.11
C ALA A 103 3.79 10.15 -0.14
N ASP A 104 3.55 9.07 0.59
CA ASP A 104 4.28 7.82 0.44
C ASP A 104 3.91 7.12 -0.87
N VAL A 105 2.62 7.15 -1.25
CA VAL A 105 2.18 6.67 -2.57
C VAL A 105 2.88 7.45 -3.69
N ALA A 106 2.99 8.77 -3.55
CA ALA A 106 3.72 9.61 -4.51
C ALA A 106 5.21 9.24 -4.57
N ALA A 107 5.84 9.02 -3.41
CA ALA A 107 7.26 8.63 -3.32
C ALA A 107 7.54 7.25 -3.94
N ILE A 108 6.68 6.26 -3.67
CA ILE A 108 6.77 4.92 -4.30
C ILE A 108 6.64 5.05 -5.82
N LYS A 109 5.68 5.83 -6.31
CA LYS A 109 5.48 6.03 -7.75
C LYS A 109 6.64 6.77 -8.39
N ALA A 110 7.25 7.74 -7.70
CA ALA A 110 8.44 8.45 -8.17
C ALA A 110 9.65 7.51 -8.27
N LYS A 111 9.91 6.68 -7.25
CA LYS A 111 10.97 5.65 -7.29
C LYS A 111 10.73 4.63 -8.40
N LEU A 112 9.47 4.22 -8.63
CA LEU A 112 9.11 3.34 -9.74
C LEU A 112 9.41 3.99 -11.10
N ALA A 113 9.08 5.27 -11.27
CA ALA A 113 9.40 6.03 -12.48
C ALA A 113 10.91 6.08 -12.74
N GLU A 114 11.69 6.40 -11.71
CA GLU A 114 13.16 6.39 -11.77
C GLU A 114 13.72 5.02 -12.19
N LYS A 115 13.31 3.96 -11.48
CA LYS A 115 13.83 2.59 -11.72
C LYS A 115 13.42 2.00 -13.06
N SER A 116 12.23 2.36 -13.56
CA SER A 116 11.73 1.89 -14.85
C SER A 116 12.22 2.72 -16.04
N GLY A 117 12.81 3.90 -15.79
CA GLY A 117 13.16 4.87 -16.82
C GLY A 117 11.95 5.46 -17.55
N ARG A 118 10.76 5.41 -16.94
CA ARG A 118 9.50 5.93 -17.48
C ARG A 118 9.15 7.26 -16.82
N ASN A 119 8.34 8.09 -17.47
CA ASN A 119 7.73 9.21 -16.76
C ASN A 119 6.69 8.68 -15.77
N ALA A 120 6.59 9.31 -14.59
CA ALA A 120 5.61 8.92 -13.58
C ALA A 120 4.16 8.99 -14.09
N ASP A 121 3.87 9.96 -14.96
CA ASP A 121 2.54 10.14 -15.56
C ASP A 121 2.18 9.02 -16.57
N ASP A 122 3.19 8.34 -17.14
CA ASP A 122 2.99 7.23 -18.06
C ASP A 122 2.75 5.89 -17.33
N ILE A 123 2.97 5.85 -16.02
CA ILE A 123 2.72 4.66 -15.19
C ILE A 123 1.28 4.72 -14.68
N PHE A 124 0.43 3.87 -15.27
CA PHE A 124 -0.99 3.80 -14.93
C PHE A 124 -1.19 3.22 -13.52
N PHE A 125 -1.72 4.04 -12.62
CA PHE A 125 -2.20 3.66 -11.28
C PHE A 125 -3.71 3.89 -11.21
N GLU A 126 -4.45 2.85 -10.87
CA GLU A 126 -5.84 2.88 -10.40
C GLU A 126 -5.82 2.59 -8.89
N GLN A 127 -6.19 3.58 -8.07
CA GLN A 127 -6.03 3.53 -6.62
C GLN A 127 -7.36 3.21 -5.94
N GLU A 128 -7.39 2.16 -5.14
CA GLU A 128 -8.54 1.86 -4.30
C GLU A 128 -8.57 2.78 -3.07
N VAL A 129 -9.45 3.80 -3.12
CA VAL A 129 -9.72 4.69 -1.99
C VAL A 129 -11.24 4.79 -1.81
N ILE A 130 -11.78 4.10 -0.81
CA ILE A 130 -13.22 4.09 -0.55
C ILE A 130 -13.60 5.35 0.24
N GLY A 131 -14.18 6.38 -0.38
CA GLY A 131 -14.55 7.61 0.35
C GLY A 131 -15.78 7.48 1.24
N ASN A 132 -15.75 8.12 2.41
CA ASN A 132 -16.90 8.29 3.29
C ASN A 132 -16.81 9.63 4.03
N ALA A 133 -17.85 10.46 3.90
CA ALA A 133 -17.90 11.82 4.43
C ALA A 133 -17.84 11.92 5.96
N SER A 134 -18.02 10.81 6.69
CA SER A 134 -17.89 10.76 8.16
C SER A 134 -16.47 10.43 8.63
N GLU A 135 -15.55 10.15 7.72
CA GLU A 135 -14.16 9.82 8.01
C GLU A 135 -13.24 11.04 7.90
N ALA A 136 -11.98 10.88 8.27
CA ALA A 136 -10.97 11.94 8.21
C ALA A 136 -10.87 12.56 6.80
N ALA A 137 -10.59 13.86 6.74
CA ALA A 137 -10.55 14.59 5.47
C ALA A 137 -9.35 14.17 4.61
N GLU A 138 -8.26 13.74 5.25
CA GLU A 138 -6.98 13.37 4.66
C GLU A 138 -7.04 12.06 3.87
N ILE A 139 -7.95 11.16 4.26
CA ILE A 139 -8.09 9.82 3.67
C ILE A 139 -9.17 9.77 2.58
N GLN A 140 -9.73 10.93 2.20
CA GLN A 140 -10.74 11.02 1.16
C GLN A 140 -10.14 10.85 -0.26
N PRO A 141 -10.90 10.30 -1.22
CA PRO A 141 -10.45 10.03 -2.59
C PRO A 141 -9.78 11.21 -3.30
N SER A 142 -10.26 12.44 -3.06
CA SER A 142 -9.72 13.65 -3.67
C SER A 142 -8.24 13.90 -3.35
N ASN A 143 -7.72 13.37 -2.25
CA ASN A 143 -6.31 13.56 -1.86
C ASN A 143 -5.34 12.65 -2.63
N TYR A 144 -5.85 11.70 -3.41
CA TYR A 144 -5.05 10.69 -4.11
C TYR A 144 -5.01 10.89 -5.63
N VAL A 145 -5.80 11.83 -6.18
CA VAL A 145 -5.90 12.06 -7.63
C VAL A 145 -4.60 12.55 -8.27
N ALA A 146 -3.68 13.13 -7.48
CA ALA A 146 -2.36 13.51 -7.95
C ALA A 146 -1.47 12.31 -8.29
N ASN A 147 -1.74 11.15 -7.68
CA ASN A 147 -0.94 9.93 -7.84
C ASN A 147 -1.45 9.01 -8.96
N GLY A 148 -2.64 9.27 -9.50
CA GLY A 148 -3.26 8.43 -10.53
C GLY A 148 -4.78 8.52 -10.51
N LYS A 149 -5.43 7.56 -11.18
CA LYS A 149 -6.88 7.38 -11.09
C LYS A 149 -7.24 6.83 -9.71
N VAL A 150 -8.47 7.12 -9.28
CA VAL A 150 -9.01 6.70 -7.99
C VAL A 150 -10.38 6.07 -8.24
N SER A 151 -10.63 4.92 -7.64
CA SER A 151 -11.88 4.18 -7.81
C SER A 151 -13.07 4.95 -7.22
N GLU A 152 -14.13 5.13 -8.02
CA GLU A 152 -15.33 5.86 -7.61
C GLU A 152 -16.41 4.90 -7.07
N PHE A 153 -16.41 4.73 -5.75
CA PHE A 153 -17.32 3.81 -5.05
C PHE A 153 -18.73 4.37 -4.82
N ASN A 154 -18.93 5.69 -4.92
CA ASN A 154 -20.24 6.31 -4.74
C ASN A 154 -21.07 6.40 -6.03
N PHE A 155 -20.53 5.95 -7.18
CA PHE A 155 -21.26 5.98 -8.44
C PHE A 155 -22.66 5.35 -8.34
N THR A 156 -22.77 4.18 -7.68
CA THR A 156 -24.05 3.49 -7.49
C THR A 156 -24.96 4.13 -6.43
N ASN A 157 -24.41 4.95 -5.53
CA ASN A 157 -25.19 5.69 -4.53
C ASN A 157 -25.85 6.95 -5.12
N HIS A 158 -25.51 7.29 -6.37
CA HIS A 158 -26.05 8.42 -7.12
C HIS A 158 -26.92 8.00 -8.32
N LEU A 159 -27.22 6.70 -8.47
CA LEU A 159 -28.18 6.13 -9.43
C LEU A 159 -29.53 5.90 -8.75
#